data_AF-A0A369XFZ5-F1
#
_entry.id   AF-A0A369XFZ5-F1
#
_cell.length_a   1.000
_cell.length_b   1.000
_cell.length_c   1.000
_cell.angle_alpha   90.00
_cell.angle_beta   90.00
_cell.angle_gamma   90.00
#
_symmetry.space_group_name_H-M   'P 1'
#
loop_
_entity.id
_entity.type
_entity.pdbx_description
1 polymer ?
#
loop_
_entity_poly.entity_id
_entity_poly.type
_entity_poly.pdbx_seq_one_letter_code
_entity_poly.pdbx_strand_id
1 'polypeptide(L)'
;MSFAHVFDPAANTTFLSSQTASPLRVDPLILDLDNDGLETIGINTSNPILFDHNGNGVKTATGWVKSDDAFLVLDRNGNGSIDNGRELFGDSTPLSASGVAADGFTALAQEDTNGDGKVDSLDARFASLRLWRDLNQDGISQAGELFTLASQGIIALNVASTANSQLLANGNQIADLGGYVRSDGSTGTLGEVTAQLGDINLANNPFYSQFTDPIALTEQARNLPDMQGAGLVRSLREAASLQNAAGSALASQLAAFAAENTRSGQLARLDDLLKAWGDTSSMATTATGAFAGVNLTVNFAGVTSGSSAWHAWLDKLSILERFNGQTFLPVPATGTTLSIDFFNTRENLLDASYAALKASVYGGLLLQTRLKPYLGDIDLTVDENGVQVDFSAMESRLDAAYQSDKPNAFIDRLELIKHAGQSLDPMGWHGEQKLATWISDAEASGTWATTRAAIGAEFTTTPAAGDDIYLGTSGNDNVNGAGGNNYLLGAGGNDTLNGGDGADRLFGGSGNDTLYGNGGNDLLDG
;
A
#
# COMPACT_ATOMS: atom_id res chain seq x y z
N MET A 1 5.74 2.74 16.86
CA MET A 1 6.50 2.69 15.59
C MET A 1 5.62 3.35 14.57
N SER A 2 6.11 4.41 13.92
CA SER A 2 5.41 5.04 12.80
C SER A 2 5.18 3.97 11.74
N PHE A 3 3.96 3.86 11.20
CA PHE A 3 3.72 3.15 9.94
C PHE A 3 4.40 3.96 8.83
N ALA A 4 5.73 3.92 8.78
CA ALA A 4 6.48 4.49 7.67
C ALA A 4 6.06 3.71 6.41
N HIS A 5 5.71 4.44 5.37
CA HIS A 5 5.23 3.92 4.09
C HIS A 5 6.18 2.83 3.57
N VAL A 6 5.79 1.55 3.67
CA VAL A 6 6.66 0.41 3.32
C VAL A 6 6.67 0.14 1.82
N PHE A 7 5.57 0.47 1.14
CA PHE A 7 5.39 0.25 -0.29
C PHE A 7 5.04 1.54 -1.01
N ASP A 8 5.55 1.71 -2.23
CA ASP A 8 5.15 2.75 -3.15
C ASP A 8 3.63 2.66 -3.43
N PRO A 9 2.85 3.75 -3.28
CA PRO A 9 1.43 3.78 -3.63
C PRO A 9 1.12 3.27 -5.04
N ALA A 10 2.03 3.46 -6.00
CA ALA A 10 1.88 3.01 -7.37
C ALA A 10 1.66 1.49 -7.47
N ALA A 11 2.16 0.69 -6.52
CA ALA A 11 1.90 -0.75 -6.49
C ALA A 11 0.40 -1.07 -6.42
N ASN A 12 -0.38 -0.25 -5.71
CA ASN A 12 -1.83 -0.40 -5.60
C ASN A 12 -2.58 0.42 -6.66
N THR A 13 -2.27 1.70 -6.80
CA THR A 13 -3.06 2.62 -7.63
C THR A 13 -3.00 2.28 -9.11
N THR A 14 -1.85 1.82 -9.62
CA THR A 14 -1.72 1.40 -11.02
C THR A 14 -2.37 0.04 -11.28
N PHE A 15 -2.36 -0.87 -10.30
CA PHE A 15 -3.13 -2.13 -10.37
C PHE A 15 -4.62 -1.83 -10.47
N LEU A 16 -5.17 -0.98 -9.61
CA LEU A 16 -6.58 -0.57 -9.66
C LEU A 16 -6.91 0.12 -10.98
N SER A 17 -6.04 1.02 -11.45
CA SER A 17 -6.23 1.73 -12.73
C SER A 17 -6.22 0.82 -13.95
N SER A 18 -5.61 -0.37 -13.84
CA SER A 18 -5.59 -1.37 -14.92
C SER A 18 -6.91 -2.15 -15.04
N GLN A 19 -7.74 -2.13 -13.99
CA GLN A 19 -9.03 -2.80 -13.95
C GLN A 19 -10.12 -1.96 -14.62
N THR A 20 -11.14 -2.63 -15.15
CA THR A 20 -12.37 -1.99 -15.67
C THR A 20 -13.56 -2.16 -14.72
N ALA A 21 -13.42 -2.99 -13.70
CA ALA A 21 -14.42 -3.14 -12.65
C ALA A 21 -14.22 -2.05 -11.59
N SER A 22 -15.30 -1.63 -10.93
CA SER A 22 -15.19 -0.81 -9.73
C SER A 22 -14.37 -1.58 -8.68
N PRO A 23 -13.53 -0.88 -7.90
CA PRO A 23 -12.72 -1.51 -6.85
C PRO A 23 -13.60 -2.31 -5.89
N LEU A 24 -13.00 -3.25 -5.14
CA LEU A 24 -13.65 -3.97 -4.05
C LEU A 24 -14.57 -3.02 -3.27
N ARG A 25 -15.86 -3.32 -3.30
CA ARG A 25 -16.86 -2.55 -2.60
C ARG A 25 -16.82 -2.94 -1.13
N VAL A 26 -16.98 -1.93 -0.29
CA VAL A 26 -17.12 -2.06 1.15
C VAL A 26 -18.18 -1.04 1.48
N ASP A 27 -19.42 -1.50 1.67
CA ASP A 27 -20.60 -0.66 1.54
C ASP A 27 -21.49 -0.73 2.80
N PRO A 28 -20.94 -0.35 3.97
CA PRO A 28 -21.72 -0.34 5.19
C PRO A 28 -22.79 0.76 5.15
N LEU A 29 -23.94 0.43 5.75
CA LEU A 29 -25.08 1.31 5.90
C LEU A 29 -24.85 2.28 7.06
N ILE A 30 -24.92 3.58 6.77
CA ILE A 30 -24.65 4.67 7.72
C ILE A 30 -25.91 5.54 7.90
N LEU A 31 -26.15 5.97 9.14
CA LEU A 31 -27.21 6.90 9.50
C LEU A 31 -26.63 8.29 9.77
N ASP A 32 -27.24 9.30 9.14
CA ASP A 32 -27.08 10.70 9.50
C ASP A 32 -27.83 10.97 10.81
N LEU A 33 -27.12 11.28 11.90
CA LEU A 33 -27.75 11.36 13.23
C LEU A 33 -28.10 12.79 13.68
N ASP A 34 -27.45 13.82 13.13
CA ASP A 34 -27.65 15.22 13.50
C ASP A 34 -28.28 16.08 12.39
N ASN A 35 -28.58 15.45 11.25
CA ASN A 35 -29.32 15.99 10.13
C ASN A 35 -28.58 17.13 9.39
N ASP A 36 -27.27 17.03 9.28
CA ASP A 36 -26.45 17.87 8.40
C ASP A 36 -25.89 17.16 7.15
N GLY A 37 -26.22 15.87 7.01
CA GLY A 37 -25.89 15.01 5.88
C GLY A 37 -24.93 13.89 6.27
N LEU A 38 -24.80 12.88 5.41
CA LEU A 38 -23.86 11.78 5.66
C LEU A 38 -22.40 12.22 5.50
N GLU A 39 -21.62 12.09 6.56
CA GLU A 39 -20.24 12.56 6.60
C GLU A 39 -19.21 11.45 6.82
N THR A 40 -18.08 11.57 6.11
CA THR A 40 -17.00 10.58 6.18
C THR A 40 -15.62 11.23 6.19
N ILE A 41 -14.62 10.46 6.59
CA ILE A 41 -13.19 10.76 6.46
C ILE A 41 -12.51 9.78 5.49
N GLY A 42 -11.47 10.25 4.82
CA GLY A 42 -10.65 9.42 3.95
C GLY A 42 -9.58 8.65 4.72
N ILE A 43 -8.80 7.84 4.01
CA ILE A 43 -7.68 7.11 4.60
C ILE A 43 -6.57 8.08 5.02
N ASN A 44 -6.25 8.11 6.32
CA ASN A 44 -5.04 8.75 6.82
C ASN A 44 -3.88 7.75 6.81
N THR A 45 -2.94 7.89 5.88
CA THR A 45 -1.79 6.97 5.74
C THR A 45 -0.82 6.98 6.92
N SER A 46 -0.79 8.05 7.72
CA SER A 46 0.08 8.15 8.90
C SER A 46 -0.51 7.47 10.14
N ASN A 47 -1.84 7.39 10.21
CA ASN A 47 -2.57 6.73 11.27
C ASN A 47 -3.87 6.13 10.70
N PRO A 48 -3.78 5.01 9.96
CA PRO A 48 -4.92 4.44 9.26
C PRO A 48 -5.89 3.76 10.23
N ILE A 49 -7.19 3.93 9.97
CA ILE A 49 -8.23 3.12 10.61
C ILE A 49 -8.26 1.77 9.90
N LEU A 50 -8.06 0.69 10.66
CA LEU A 50 -7.98 -0.67 10.13
C LEU A 50 -9.22 -1.48 10.55
N PHE A 51 -9.98 -1.97 9.58
CA PHE A 51 -11.15 -2.81 9.84
C PHE A 51 -11.21 -4.01 8.88
N ASP A 52 -11.72 -5.15 9.35
CA ASP A 52 -11.92 -6.36 8.53
C ASP A 52 -13.33 -6.35 7.95
N HIS A 53 -13.48 -5.72 6.79
CA HIS A 53 -14.80 -5.48 6.18
C HIS A 53 -15.50 -6.73 5.64
N ASN A 54 -14.81 -7.85 5.45
CA ASN A 54 -15.42 -9.07 4.91
C ASN A 54 -15.33 -10.28 5.86
N GLY A 55 -14.73 -10.11 7.04
CA GLY A 55 -14.57 -11.15 8.03
C GLY A 55 -13.62 -12.25 7.56
N ASN A 56 -12.58 -11.90 6.80
CA ASN A 56 -11.57 -12.85 6.32
C ASN A 56 -10.36 -12.98 7.27
N GLY A 57 -10.35 -12.24 8.38
CA GLY A 57 -9.28 -12.23 9.36
C GLY A 57 -8.18 -11.21 9.07
N VAL A 58 -8.34 -10.34 8.06
CA VAL A 58 -7.37 -9.31 7.69
C VAL A 58 -8.04 -7.94 7.70
N LYS A 59 -7.54 -7.07 8.57
CA LYS A 59 -7.94 -5.66 8.60
C LYS A 59 -7.18 -4.89 7.53
N THR A 60 -7.85 -3.99 6.83
CA THR A 60 -7.23 -3.09 5.84
C THR A 60 -7.58 -1.63 6.13
N ALA A 61 -6.72 -0.70 5.72
CA ALA A 61 -6.99 0.71 5.89
C ALA A 61 -8.20 1.12 5.09
N THR A 62 -9.08 1.88 5.71
CA THR A 62 -10.36 2.25 5.12
C THR A 62 -10.70 3.71 5.41
N GLY A 63 -11.45 4.34 4.51
CA GLY A 63 -12.20 5.54 4.88
C GLY A 63 -13.23 5.19 5.94
N TRP A 64 -13.79 6.18 6.63
CA TRP A 64 -14.61 5.91 7.80
C TRP A 64 -15.75 6.90 7.93
N VAL A 65 -16.79 6.52 8.67
CA VAL A 65 -17.85 7.43 9.09
C VAL A 65 -17.28 8.43 10.10
N LYS A 66 -17.73 9.70 10.07
CA LYS A 66 -17.42 10.64 11.15
C LYS A 66 -18.19 10.28 12.42
N SER A 67 -17.80 10.83 13.57
CA SER A 67 -18.35 10.45 14.89
C SER A 67 -19.70 11.05 15.25
N ASP A 68 -20.13 12.08 14.55
CA ASP A 68 -21.51 12.59 14.54
C ASP A 68 -22.48 11.53 14.01
N ASP A 69 -22.09 10.83 12.94
CA ASP A 69 -22.84 9.76 12.29
C ASP A 69 -22.56 8.35 12.86
N ALA A 70 -23.27 7.34 12.36
CA ALA A 70 -23.13 5.97 12.85
C ALA A 70 -23.31 4.88 11.78
N PHE A 71 -22.57 3.78 11.91
CA PHE A 71 -22.90 2.54 11.23
C PHE A 71 -24.13 1.87 11.83
N LEU A 72 -25.00 1.30 10.99
CA LEU A 72 -25.97 0.30 11.44
C LEU A 72 -25.27 -1.04 11.61
N VAL A 73 -25.44 -1.67 12.78
CA VAL A 73 -24.74 -2.90 13.13
C VAL A 73 -25.65 -3.90 13.84
N LEU A 74 -25.28 -5.17 13.74
CA LEU A 74 -25.86 -6.28 14.50
C LEU A 74 -24.73 -7.19 14.96
N ASP A 75 -24.55 -7.30 16.27
CA ASP A 75 -23.69 -8.31 16.88
C ASP A 75 -24.30 -9.70 16.62
N ARG A 76 -23.77 -10.39 15.61
CA ARG A 76 -24.34 -11.66 15.12
C ARG A 76 -23.76 -12.85 15.87
N ASN A 77 -22.57 -12.71 16.45
CA ASN A 77 -21.89 -13.78 17.16
C ASN A 77 -22.12 -13.72 18.70
N GLY A 78 -22.70 -12.64 19.20
CA GLY A 78 -23.07 -12.41 20.60
C GLY A 78 -21.87 -12.10 21.51
N ASN A 79 -20.75 -11.60 20.97
CA ASN A 79 -19.54 -11.34 21.75
C ASN A 79 -19.50 -9.94 22.39
N GLY A 80 -20.48 -9.07 22.09
CA GLY A 80 -20.60 -7.72 22.63
C GLY A 80 -19.74 -6.67 21.94
N SER A 81 -19.14 -6.99 20.80
CA SER A 81 -18.32 -6.11 19.97
C SER A 81 -18.74 -6.24 18.50
N ILE A 82 -18.46 -5.21 17.71
CA ILE A 82 -18.53 -5.29 16.24
C ILE A 82 -17.10 -5.39 15.75
N ASP A 83 -16.70 -6.59 15.31
CA ASP A 83 -15.28 -6.89 15.04
C ASP A 83 -14.95 -7.09 13.56
N ASN A 84 -15.96 -7.30 12.72
CA ASN A 84 -15.80 -7.41 11.27
C ASN A 84 -17.09 -7.06 10.50
N GLY A 85 -16.99 -6.92 9.17
CA GLY A 85 -18.09 -6.45 8.33
C GLY A 85 -19.25 -7.44 8.16
N ARG A 86 -19.13 -8.69 8.63
CA ARG A 86 -20.31 -9.57 8.77
C ARG A 86 -21.28 -9.08 9.82
N GLU A 87 -20.88 -8.15 10.68
CA GLU A 87 -21.69 -7.53 11.73
C GLU A 87 -22.17 -6.13 11.35
N LEU A 88 -21.57 -5.52 10.33
CA LEU A 88 -22.11 -4.36 9.64
C LEU A 88 -23.29 -4.78 8.74
N PHE A 89 -24.09 -3.80 8.32
CA PHE A 89 -25.08 -3.96 7.25
C PHE A 89 -24.46 -3.51 5.93
N GLY A 90 -24.17 -4.44 5.02
CA GLY A 90 -23.44 -4.22 3.76
C GLY A 90 -23.33 -5.52 2.96
N ASP A 91 -22.48 -5.52 1.92
CA ASP A 91 -22.22 -6.64 1.00
C ASP A 91 -21.56 -7.86 1.65
N SER A 92 -21.04 -7.70 2.86
CA SER A 92 -20.45 -8.75 3.67
C SER A 92 -21.40 -9.29 4.74
N THR A 93 -22.62 -8.72 4.85
CA THR A 93 -23.65 -9.21 5.75
C THR A 93 -24.12 -10.60 5.32
N PRO A 94 -24.07 -11.62 6.21
CA PRO A 94 -24.66 -12.92 5.93
C PRO A 94 -26.17 -12.82 5.73
N LEU A 95 -26.67 -13.43 4.66
CA LEU A 95 -28.10 -13.59 4.43
C LEU A 95 -28.63 -14.82 5.16
N SER A 96 -29.89 -14.74 5.60
CA SER A 96 -30.62 -15.89 6.17
C SER A 96 -30.72 -17.06 5.18
N ALA A 97 -30.87 -16.74 3.89
CA ALA A 97 -30.61 -17.66 2.79
C ALA A 97 -29.09 -17.65 2.51
N SER A 98 -28.44 -18.81 2.52
CA SER A 98 -26.99 -18.97 2.29
C SER A 98 -26.36 -17.92 1.35
N GLY A 99 -25.27 -17.30 1.79
CA GLY A 99 -24.54 -16.29 1.02
C GLY A 99 -24.40 -14.98 1.82
N VAL A 100 -24.05 -13.92 1.12
CA VAL A 100 -23.96 -12.56 1.65
C VAL A 100 -24.87 -11.62 0.86
N ALA A 101 -25.22 -10.48 1.45
CA ALA A 101 -26.13 -9.51 0.84
C ALA A 101 -25.51 -8.89 -0.41
N ALA A 102 -26.38 -8.42 -1.31
CA ALA A 102 -25.92 -7.73 -2.50
C ALA A 102 -25.37 -6.34 -2.18
N ASP A 103 -25.90 -5.68 -1.14
CA ASP A 103 -25.60 -4.33 -0.64
C ASP A 103 -26.22 -4.13 0.77
N GLY A 104 -26.00 -2.97 1.39
CA GLY A 104 -26.49 -2.66 2.75
C GLY A 104 -28.01 -2.58 2.88
N PHE A 105 -28.72 -2.12 1.84
CA PHE A 105 -30.19 -2.08 1.85
C PHE A 105 -30.82 -3.46 1.69
N THR A 106 -30.20 -4.34 0.90
CA THR A 106 -30.55 -5.76 0.80
C THR A 106 -30.31 -6.47 2.13
N ALA A 107 -29.21 -6.14 2.81
CA ALA A 107 -28.92 -6.63 4.16
C ALA A 107 -29.95 -6.15 5.19
N LEU A 108 -30.48 -4.93 5.05
CA LEU A 108 -31.54 -4.40 5.90
C LEU A 108 -32.89 -5.07 5.61
N ALA A 109 -33.21 -5.31 4.34
CA ALA A 109 -34.50 -5.86 3.90
C ALA A 109 -34.80 -7.25 4.47
N GLN A 110 -33.79 -8.06 4.80
CA GLN A 110 -34.04 -9.36 5.47
C GLN A 110 -34.49 -9.22 6.93
N GLU A 111 -34.32 -8.05 7.55
CA GLU A 111 -34.77 -7.78 8.91
C GLU A 111 -36.23 -7.29 8.95
N ASP A 112 -36.82 -6.92 7.79
CA ASP A 112 -38.26 -6.66 7.61
C ASP A 112 -38.99 -8.01 7.50
N THR A 113 -39.38 -8.54 8.66
CA THR A 113 -39.99 -9.87 8.81
C THR A 113 -41.47 -9.87 8.51
N ASN A 114 -42.13 -8.71 8.54
CA ASN A 114 -43.56 -8.57 8.28
C ASN A 114 -43.86 -8.14 6.82
N GLY A 115 -42.85 -7.68 6.08
CA GLY A 115 -42.89 -7.29 4.67
C GLY A 115 -43.58 -5.96 4.39
N ASP A 116 -43.60 -5.04 5.36
CA ASP A 116 -44.26 -3.73 5.23
C ASP A 116 -43.36 -2.63 4.64
N GLY A 117 -42.10 -2.96 4.34
CA GLY A 117 -41.10 -2.04 3.80
C GLY A 117 -40.32 -1.30 4.88
N LYS A 118 -40.50 -1.65 6.16
CA LYS A 118 -39.81 -1.04 7.30
C LYS A 118 -39.26 -2.12 8.21
N VAL A 119 -38.15 -1.78 8.87
CA VAL A 119 -37.64 -2.54 10.01
C VAL A 119 -37.96 -1.73 11.26
N ASP A 120 -38.94 -2.20 12.04
CA ASP A 120 -39.45 -1.51 13.22
C ASP A 120 -39.76 -2.46 14.39
N SER A 121 -40.42 -1.96 15.43
CA SER A 121 -40.75 -2.76 16.63
C SER A 121 -41.60 -4.01 16.39
N LEU A 122 -42.23 -4.14 15.22
CA LEU A 122 -42.97 -5.32 14.78
C LEU A 122 -42.05 -6.43 14.26
N ASP A 123 -40.77 -6.13 14.03
CA ASP A 123 -39.78 -7.07 13.53
C ASP A 123 -38.94 -7.73 14.62
N ALA A 124 -38.65 -9.02 14.41
CA ALA A 124 -38.05 -9.88 15.43
C ALA A 124 -36.69 -9.38 15.95
N ARG A 125 -35.91 -8.69 15.11
CA ARG A 125 -34.52 -8.29 15.42
C ARG A 125 -34.33 -6.79 15.60
N PHE A 126 -35.37 -5.97 15.49
CA PHE A 126 -35.24 -4.51 15.64
C PHE A 126 -34.64 -4.10 16.99
N ALA A 127 -35.05 -4.76 18.09
CA ALA A 127 -34.50 -4.49 19.42
C ALA A 127 -33.02 -4.92 19.59
N SER A 128 -32.50 -5.75 18.68
CA SER A 128 -31.11 -6.20 18.67
C SER A 128 -30.19 -5.31 17.84
N LEU A 129 -30.75 -4.51 16.92
CA LEU A 129 -29.97 -3.56 16.13
C LEU A 129 -29.30 -2.51 17.03
N ARG A 130 -28.11 -2.09 16.62
CA ARG A 130 -27.34 -1.03 17.30
C ARG A 130 -26.85 -0.02 16.26
N LEU A 131 -26.48 1.15 16.78
CA LEU A 131 -25.71 2.16 16.08
C LEU A 131 -24.31 2.18 16.65
N TRP A 132 -23.30 2.02 15.80
CA TRP A 132 -21.91 2.17 16.19
C TRP A 132 -21.40 3.54 15.78
N ARG A 133 -21.14 4.39 16.78
CA ARG A 133 -20.47 5.67 16.64
C ARG A 133 -19.06 5.54 17.17
N ASP A 134 -18.10 5.37 16.27
CA ASP A 134 -16.69 5.33 16.63
C ASP A 134 -16.23 6.75 17.01
N LEU A 135 -16.21 7.04 18.31
CA LEU A 135 -16.04 8.40 18.84
C LEU A 135 -14.57 8.83 18.85
N ASN A 136 -13.65 7.88 18.84
CA ASN A 136 -12.21 8.14 18.82
C ASN A 136 -11.57 7.85 17.44
N GLN A 137 -12.36 7.33 16.49
CA GLN A 137 -11.97 7.00 15.12
C GLN A 137 -10.80 6.00 15.08
N ASP A 138 -10.86 4.95 15.90
CA ASP A 138 -9.83 3.89 15.96
C ASP A 138 -10.23 2.58 15.27
N GLY A 139 -11.48 2.47 14.79
CA GLY A 139 -12.02 1.29 14.10
C GLY A 139 -12.28 0.10 15.00
N ILE A 140 -12.28 0.27 16.33
CA ILE A 140 -12.52 -0.81 17.30
C ILE A 140 -13.81 -0.54 18.04
N SER A 141 -14.83 -1.37 17.87
CA SER A 141 -16.09 -1.17 18.59
C SER A 141 -15.93 -1.34 20.09
N GLN A 142 -16.40 -0.35 20.86
CA GLN A 142 -16.35 -0.37 22.32
C GLN A 142 -17.74 -0.18 22.93
N ALA A 143 -17.94 -0.64 24.17
CA ALA A 143 -19.25 -0.57 24.82
C ALA A 143 -19.82 0.86 24.97
N GLY A 144 -18.94 1.88 25.04
CA GLY A 144 -19.34 3.29 25.09
C GLY A 144 -19.76 3.89 23.74
N GLU A 145 -19.61 3.12 22.66
CA GLU A 145 -19.82 3.55 21.27
C GLU A 145 -21.02 2.87 20.61
N LEU A 146 -21.62 1.88 21.28
CA LEU A 146 -22.77 1.12 20.81
C LEU A 146 -24.06 1.65 21.44
N PHE A 147 -24.91 2.25 20.61
CA PHE A 147 -26.18 2.84 21.01
C PHE A 147 -27.35 2.00 20.51
N THR A 148 -28.45 1.99 21.26
CA THR A 148 -29.70 1.40 20.76
C THR A 148 -30.41 2.43 19.86
N LEU A 149 -31.15 1.96 18.85
CA LEU A 149 -31.97 2.83 17.99
C LEU A 149 -32.92 3.70 18.84
N ALA A 150 -33.59 3.08 19.82
CA ALA A 150 -34.50 3.77 20.73
C ALA A 150 -33.80 4.88 21.54
N SER A 151 -32.55 4.68 21.98
CA SER A 151 -31.79 5.72 22.70
C SER A 151 -31.42 6.93 21.84
N GLN A 152 -31.41 6.76 20.51
CA GLN A 152 -31.22 7.85 19.55
C GLN A 152 -32.56 8.37 19.00
N GLY A 153 -33.69 7.90 19.55
CA GLY A 153 -35.03 8.32 19.15
C GLY A 153 -35.50 7.74 17.82
N ILE A 154 -34.88 6.68 17.31
CA ILE A 154 -35.20 6.03 16.04
C ILE A 154 -36.24 4.93 16.28
N ILE A 155 -37.31 4.92 15.48
CA ILE A 155 -38.43 3.99 15.62
C ILE A 155 -38.67 3.08 14.42
N ALA A 156 -38.15 3.42 13.24
CA ALA A 156 -38.22 2.56 12.06
C ALA A 156 -37.10 2.91 11.06
N LEU A 157 -36.61 1.93 10.31
CA LEU A 157 -35.70 2.09 9.18
C LEU A 157 -36.43 1.70 7.89
N ASN A 158 -36.38 2.50 6.82
CA ASN A 158 -37.00 2.09 5.55
C ASN A 158 -36.03 1.23 4.74
N VAL A 159 -36.53 0.13 4.18
CA VAL A 159 -35.72 -0.81 3.38
C VAL A 159 -35.49 -0.34 1.94
N ALA A 160 -36.31 0.60 1.46
CA ALA A 160 -36.21 1.14 0.11
C ALA A 160 -35.09 2.18 0.00
N SER A 161 -34.36 2.13 -1.11
CA SER A 161 -33.30 3.07 -1.45
C SER A 161 -33.45 3.67 -2.84
N THR A 162 -32.69 4.73 -3.11
CA THR A 162 -32.55 5.43 -4.38
C THR A 162 -31.07 5.58 -4.69
N ALA A 163 -30.68 5.20 -5.91
CA ALA A 163 -29.30 5.36 -6.35
C ALA A 163 -28.85 6.82 -6.35
N ASN A 164 -27.63 7.06 -5.85
CA ASN A 164 -27.01 8.38 -5.77
C ASN A 164 -25.64 8.42 -6.46
N SER A 165 -24.76 7.45 -6.15
CA SER A 165 -23.40 7.32 -6.71
C SER A 165 -22.51 8.56 -6.59
N GLN A 166 -22.64 9.34 -5.51
CA GLN A 166 -21.88 10.57 -5.28
C GLN A 166 -20.48 10.27 -4.73
N LEU A 167 -19.42 10.50 -5.51
CA LEU A 167 -18.03 10.45 -5.04
C LEU A 167 -17.70 11.68 -4.18
N LEU A 168 -17.13 11.44 -3.00
CA LEU A 168 -16.70 12.47 -2.05
C LEU A 168 -15.22 12.80 -2.25
N ALA A 169 -14.81 14.00 -1.85
CA ALA A 169 -13.43 14.48 -2.02
C ALA A 169 -12.39 13.64 -1.27
N ASN A 170 -12.82 12.88 -0.27
CA ASN A 170 -11.99 12.01 0.57
C ASN A 170 -11.83 10.58 0.01
N GLY A 171 -12.41 10.29 -1.17
CA GLY A 171 -12.33 9.00 -1.85
C GLY A 171 -13.45 8.01 -1.53
N ASN A 172 -14.31 8.30 -0.55
CA ASN A 172 -15.52 7.51 -0.28
C ASN A 172 -16.63 7.87 -1.27
N GLN A 173 -17.64 7.02 -1.42
CA GLN A 173 -18.79 7.30 -2.29
C GLN A 173 -20.11 6.94 -1.62
N ILE A 174 -21.08 7.85 -1.66
CA ILE A 174 -22.47 7.57 -1.29
C ILE A 174 -23.12 6.83 -2.47
N ALA A 175 -23.24 5.51 -2.37
CA ALA A 175 -23.77 4.65 -3.43
C ALA A 175 -25.27 4.82 -3.58
N ASP A 176 -26.00 4.62 -2.48
CA ASP A 176 -27.46 4.67 -2.43
C ASP A 176 -27.93 5.47 -1.21
N LEU A 177 -29.14 6.03 -1.30
CA LEU A 177 -29.78 6.80 -0.24
C LEU A 177 -31.15 6.22 0.10
N GLY A 178 -31.45 6.13 1.38
CA GLY A 178 -32.75 5.80 1.94
C GLY A 178 -33.05 6.72 3.10
N GLY A 179 -33.82 6.23 4.07
CA GLY A 179 -33.98 6.98 5.30
C GLY A 179 -34.71 6.26 6.41
N TYR A 180 -34.80 6.93 7.55
CA TYR A 180 -35.36 6.37 8.77
C TYR A 180 -36.37 7.32 9.43
N VAL A 181 -37.09 6.81 10.43
CA VAL A 181 -38.17 7.51 11.15
C VAL A 181 -37.76 7.78 12.60
N ARG A 182 -37.84 9.04 13.04
CA ARG A 182 -37.64 9.48 14.42
C ARG A 182 -38.95 9.61 15.18
N SER A 183 -38.89 9.40 16.49
CA SER A 183 -40.02 9.45 17.43
C SER A 183 -40.55 10.86 17.70
N ASP A 184 -39.73 11.90 17.48
CA ASP A 184 -40.07 13.31 17.71
C ASP A 184 -40.73 13.99 16.50
N GLY A 185 -40.75 13.32 15.34
CA GLY A 185 -41.32 13.86 14.10
C GLY A 185 -40.61 15.11 13.59
N SER A 186 -39.35 15.36 13.98
CA SER A 186 -38.63 16.63 13.79
C SER A 186 -38.36 17.05 12.33
N THR A 187 -38.82 16.27 11.35
CA THR A 187 -38.57 16.49 9.92
C THR A 187 -39.68 15.91 9.00
N GLY A 188 -40.83 15.51 9.56
CA GLY A 188 -41.96 15.03 8.75
C GLY A 188 -43.21 14.76 9.59
N THR A 189 -44.39 14.87 8.97
CA THR A 189 -45.65 14.50 9.65
C THR A 189 -45.73 12.97 9.70
N LEU A 190 -45.93 12.39 10.89
CA LEU A 190 -46.23 10.97 11.17
C LEU A 190 -46.26 10.04 9.93
N GLY A 191 -45.07 9.58 9.48
CA GLY A 191 -44.94 8.55 8.45
C GLY A 191 -44.00 8.84 7.29
N GLU A 192 -43.48 10.06 7.14
CA GLU A 192 -42.49 10.42 6.10
C GLU A 192 -41.05 10.13 6.55
N VAL A 193 -40.14 9.98 5.58
CA VAL A 193 -38.69 9.84 5.83
C VAL A 193 -38.20 11.06 6.62
N THR A 194 -37.67 10.83 7.82
CA THR A 194 -37.31 11.90 8.76
C THR A 194 -35.80 12.17 8.82
N ALA A 195 -34.97 11.30 8.29
CA ALA A 195 -33.52 11.52 8.26
C ALA A 195 -32.87 10.53 7.29
N GLN A 196 -31.62 10.82 6.94
CA GLN A 196 -30.92 10.15 5.86
C GLN A 196 -30.25 8.86 6.35
N LEU A 197 -30.36 7.82 5.52
CA LEU A 197 -29.64 6.56 5.61
C LEU A 197 -28.90 6.42 4.28
N GLY A 198 -27.65 5.97 4.30
CA GLY A 198 -26.90 5.81 3.06
C GLY A 198 -26.09 4.54 3.05
N ASP A 199 -25.98 3.98 1.86
CA ASP A 199 -25.01 2.93 1.56
C ASP A 199 -23.72 3.60 1.08
N ILE A 200 -22.62 3.42 1.80
CA ILE A 200 -21.37 4.14 1.56
C ILE A 200 -20.26 3.19 1.15
N ASN A 201 -19.81 3.30 -0.10
CA ASN A 201 -18.58 2.66 -0.56
C ASN A 201 -17.38 3.37 0.09
N LEU A 202 -16.85 2.78 1.17
CA LEU A 202 -15.67 3.30 1.84
C LEU A 202 -14.44 3.06 0.98
N ALA A 203 -13.56 4.05 0.94
CA ALA A 203 -12.22 3.89 0.39
C ALA A 203 -11.52 2.74 1.12
N ASN A 204 -10.69 1.98 0.42
CA ASN A 204 -9.93 0.86 0.99
C ASN A 204 -8.52 0.85 0.41
N ASN A 205 -7.52 0.62 1.26
CA ASN A 205 -6.13 0.46 0.84
C ASN A 205 -5.51 -0.79 1.48
N PRO A 206 -5.39 -1.89 0.70
CA PRO A 206 -4.86 -3.16 1.20
C PRO A 206 -3.36 -3.09 1.52
N PHE A 207 -2.62 -2.07 1.08
CA PHE A 207 -1.19 -1.93 1.41
C PHE A 207 -0.93 -1.43 2.84
N TYR A 208 -2.00 -1.14 3.56
CA TYR A 208 -2.01 -0.98 5.01
C TYR A 208 -2.89 -2.10 5.58
N SER A 209 -2.32 -3.29 5.75
CA SER A 209 -3.05 -4.45 6.25
C SER A 209 -2.45 -5.05 7.52
N GLN A 210 -3.33 -5.65 8.31
CA GLN A 210 -2.98 -6.34 9.54
C GLN A 210 -3.80 -7.61 9.69
N PHE A 211 -3.13 -8.75 9.79
CA PHE A 211 -3.76 -10.01 10.15
C PHE A 211 -4.17 -9.99 11.63
N THR A 212 -5.37 -10.49 11.91
CA THR A 212 -5.93 -10.56 13.27
C THR A 212 -5.34 -11.71 14.09
N ASP A 213 -4.67 -12.66 13.45
CA ASP A 213 -4.06 -13.85 14.03
C ASP A 213 -2.52 -13.81 13.86
N PRO A 214 -1.77 -13.14 14.76
CA PRO A 214 -0.32 -13.07 14.65
C PRO A 214 0.33 -14.45 14.79
N ILE A 215 1.42 -14.67 14.06
CA ILE A 215 2.14 -15.95 14.06
C ILE A 215 3.44 -15.82 14.83
N ALA A 216 3.69 -16.74 15.76
CA ALA A 216 4.94 -16.79 16.49
C ALA A 216 6.13 -17.07 15.54
N LEU A 217 7.13 -16.20 15.58
CA LEU A 217 8.29 -16.31 14.69
C LEU A 217 9.15 -17.53 15.02
N THR A 218 9.58 -18.27 13.99
CA THR A 218 10.59 -19.33 14.12
C THR A 218 11.98 -18.74 14.40
N GLU A 219 12.90 -19.54 14.96
CA GLU A 219 14.27 -19.08 15.21
C GLU A 219 14.99 -18.67 13.92
N GLN A 220 14.77 -19.40 12.82
CA GLN A 220 15.30 -19.03 11.52
C GLN A 220 14.76 -17.67 11.07
N ALA A 221 13.44 -17.47 11.10
CA ALA A 221 12.82 -16.24 10.64
C ALA A 221 13.28 -15.00 11.42
N ARG A 222 13.57 -15.11 12.73
CA ARG A 222 14.10 -13.99 13.53
C ARG A 222 15.44 -13.44 13.02
N ASN A 223 16.22 -14.26 12.32
CA ASN A 223 17.53 -13.87 11.77
C ASN A 223 17.46 -13.39 10.31
N LEU A 224 16.29 -13.48 9.67
CA LEU A 224 16.08 -13.01 8.30
C LEU A 224 15.72 -11.51 8.29
N PRO A 225 15.95 -10.78 7.19
CA PRO A 225 15.40 -9.43 7.03
C PRO A 225 13.86 -9.46 7.08
N ASP A 226 13.23 -8.34 7.42
CA ASP A 226 11.78 -8.25 7.60
C ASP A 226 11.17 -7.10 6.80
N MET A 227 9.89 -7.24 6.49
CA MET A 227 9.10 -6.21 5.84
C MET A 227 7.62 -6.49 6.11
N GLN A 228 6.84 -5.45 6.38
CA GLN A 228 5.39 -5.58 6.50
C GLN A 228 4.81 -6.09 5.19
N GLY A 229 3.81 -6.97 5.28
CA GLY A 229 3.07 -7.45 4.10
C GLY A 229 2.01 -6.46 3.66
N ALA A 230 1.26 -6.84 2.62
CA ALA A 230 0.14 -6.07 2.09
C ALA A 230 -0.94 -7.02 1.56
N GLY A 231 -2.18 -6.54 1.55
CA GLY A 231 -3.35 -7.31 1.16
C GLY A 231 -3.45 -8.58 1.99
N LEU A 232 -3.54 -9.72 1.31
CA LEU A 232 -3.63 -11.04 1.92
C LEU A 232 -2.27 -11.75 2.01
N VAL A 233 -1.18 -11.00 2.04
CA VAL A 233 0.19 -11.50 2.26
C VAL A 233 0.70 -10.99 3.62
N ARG A 234 1.11 -11.91 4.51
CA ARG A 234 1.65 -11.59 5.84
C ARG A 234 3.01 -10.90 5.74
N SER A 235 3.49 -10.31 6.83
CA SER A 235 4.89 -9.84 6.90
C SER A 235 5.88 -10.98 6.60
N LEU A 236 7.07 -10.63 6.08
CA LEU A 236 8.05 -11.62 5.64
C LEU A 236 8.39 -12.64 6.72
N ARG A 237 8.65 -12.19 7.95
CA ARG A 237 9.01 -13.11 9.03
C ARG A 237 7.85 -13.98 9.52
N GLU A 238 6.62 -13.46 9.56
CA GLU A 238 5.45 -14.29 9.88
C GLU A 238 5.19 -15.32 8.78
N ALA A 239 5.20 -14.89 7.51
CA ALA A 239 5.03 -15.76 6.36
C ALA A 239 6.10 -16.85 6.30
N ALA A 240 7.37 -16.51 6.55
CA ALA A 240 8.49 -17.45 6.62
C ALA A 240 8.40 -18.40 7.84
N SER A 241 7.56 -18.07 8.83
CA SER A 241 7.33 -18.89 10.02
C SER A 241 6.16 -19.86 9.87
N LEU A 242 5.43 -19.83 8.75
CA LEU A 242 4.37 -20.80 8.46
C LEU A 242 4.95 -22.22 8.41
N GLN A 243 4.33 -23.13 9.17
CA GLN A 243 4.74 -24.54 9.25
C GLN A 243 4.25 -25.37 8.05
N ASN A 244 4.51 -24.87 6.84
CA ASN A 244 4.14 -25.50 5.58
C ASN A 244 5.26 -25.32 4.53
N ALA A 245 5.05 -25.89 3.34
CA ALA A 245 6.04 -25.84 2.25
C ALA A 245 6.28 -24.41 1.75
N ALA A 246 5.24 -23.57 1.69
CA ALA A 246 5.35 -22.19 1.22
C ALA A 246 6.19 -21.33 2.19
N GLY A 247 5.95 -21.42 3.50
CA GLY A 247 6.74 -20.73 4.51
C GLY A 247 8.21 -21.14 4.48
N SER A 248 8.48 -22.45 4.34
CA SER A 248 9.85 -22.97 4.21
C SER A 248 10.55 -22.48 2.93
N ALA A 249 9.82 -22.43 1.81
CA ALA A 249 10.34 -21.90 0.54
C ALA A 249 10.66 -20.41 0.65
N LEU A 250 9.78 -19.60 1.25
CA LEU A 250 10.02 -18.19 1.51
C LEU A 250 11.25 -17.98 2.39
N ALA A 251 11.37 -18.70 3.51
CA ALA A 251 12.53 -18.60 4.39
C ALA A 251 13.85 -18.88 3.66
N SER A 252 13.85 -19.85 2.74
CA SER A 252 15.00 -20.17 1.89
C SER A 252 15.33 -19.07 0.88
N GLN A 253 14.32 -18.56 0.16
CA GLN A 253 14.52 -17.46 -0.81
C GLN A 253 15.01 -16.18 -0.13
N LEU A 254 14.48 -15.87 1.04
CA LEU A 254 14.87 -14.69 1.81
C LEU A 254 16.31 -14.80 2.34
N ALA A 255 16.72 -15.99 2.79
CA ALA A 255 18.11 -16.25 3.17
C ALA A 255 19.05 -16.12 1.96
N ALA A 256 18.64 -16.64 0.80
CA ALA A 256 19.43 -16.54 -0.43
C ALA A 256 19.57 -15.09 -0.92
N PHE A 257 18.49 -14.31 -0.87
CA PHE A 257 18.52 -12.86 -1.15
C PHE A 257 19.46 -12.11 -0.20
N ALA A 258 19.38 -12.41 1.11
CA ALA A 258 20.22 -11.77 2.12
C ALA A 258 21.71 -12.11 2.00
N ALA A 259 22.05 -13.24 1.37
CA ALA A 259 23.43 -13.68 1.14
C ALA A 259 24.09 -13.08 -0.10
N GLU A 260 23.34 -12.39 -0.96
CA GLU A 260 23.88 -11.73 -2.16
C GLU A 260 24.68 -10.48 -1.79
N ASN A 261 25.88 -10.37 -2.36
CA ASN A 261 26.80 -9.25 -2.09
C ASN A 261 26.83 -8.20 -3.21
N THR A 262 25.98 -8.35 -4.24
CA THR A 262 25.88 -7.39 -5.35
C THR A 262 24.43 -7.02 -5.60
N ARG A 263 24.20 -5.80 -6.09
CA ARG A 263 22.88 -5.35 -6.54
C ARG A 263 22.27 -6.28 -7.58
N SER A 264 23.05 -6.64 -8.59
CA SER A 264 22.60 -7.55 -9.66
C SER A 264 22.16 -8.91 -9.11
N GLY A 265 22.94 -9.48 -8.18
CA GLY A 265 22.58 -10.73 -7.49
C GLY A 265 21.27 -10.63 -6.71
N GLN A 266 21.08 -9.55 -5.95
CA GLN A 266 19.83 -9.30 -5.22
C GLN A 266 18.63 -9.13 -6.18
N LEU A 267 18.77 -8.32 -7.23
CA LEU A 267 17.71 -8.08 -8.21
C LEU A 267 17.31 -9.36 -8.97
N ALA A 268 18.28 -10.22 -9.26
CA ALA A 268 18.04 -11.51 -9.93
C ALA A 268 17.19 -12.48 -9.11
N ARG A 269 17.17 -12.33 -7.77
CA ARG A 269 16.38 -13.18 -6.86
C ARG A 269 15.00 -12.64 -6.56
N LEU A 270 14.77 -11.38 -6.88
CA LEU A 270 13.64 -10.64 -6.33
C LEU A 270 12.29 -11.12 -6.87
N ASP A 271 12.23 -11.57 -8.12
CA ASP A 271 11.00 -12.15 -8.68
C ASP A 271 10.64 -13.48 -8.00
N ASP A 272 11.63 -14.36 -7.79
CA ASP A 272 11.45 -15.62 -7.06
C ASP A 272 11.06 -15.39 -5.60
N LEU A 273 11.64 -14.35 -4.96
CA LEU A 273 11.30 -13.95 -3.60
C LEU A 273 9.86 -13.44 -3.51
N LEU A 274 9.44 -12.54 -4.40
CA LEU A 274 8.07 -12.01 -4.45
C LEU A 274 7.06 -13.13 -4.70
N LYS A 275 7.38 -14.07 -5.61
CA LYS A 275 6.56 -15.25 -5.85
C LYS A 275 6.44 -16.12 -4.61
N ALA A 276 7.56 -16.49 -3.97
CA ALA A 276 7.54 -17.31 -2.76
C ALA A 276 6.79 -16.62 -1.62
N TRP A 277 6.88 -15.29 -1.51
CA TRP A 277 6.17 -14.52 -0.51
C TRP A 277 4.66 -14.50 -0.77
N GLY A 278 4.26 -14.20 -2.01
CA GLY A 278 2.86 -14.28 -2.43
C GLY A 278 2.27 -15.69 -2.25
N ASP A 279 3.02 -16.74 -2.59
CA ASP A 279 2.59 -18.15 -2.46
C ASP A 279 2.33 -18.59 -1.00
N THR A 280 2.71 -17.78 0.00
CA THR A 280 2.30 -18.02 1.39
C THR A 280 0.84 -17.65 1.67
N SER A 281 0.21 -16.84 0.80
CA SER A 281 -1.20 -16.47 0.90
C SER A 281 -2.10 -17.63 0.46
N SER A 282 -3.16 -17.88 1.23
CA SER A 282 -4.22 -18.82 0.86
C SER A 282 -5.23 -18.25 -0.14
N MET A 283 -5.11 -16.97 -0.51
CA MET A 283 -6.01 -16.34 -1.46
C MET A 283 -5.87 -17.01 -2.84
N ALA A 284 -7.01 -17.49 -3.36
CA ALA A 284 -7.11 -17.96 -4.72
C ALA A 284 -7.01 -16.77 -5.70
N THR A 285 -6.27 -16.96 -6.78
CA THR A 285 -5.96 -15.93 -7.78
C THR A 285 -6.60 -16.29 -9.12
N THR A 286 -6.49 -15.40 -10.11
CA THR A 286 -6.89 -15.69 -11.49
C THR A 286 -6.25 -16.98 -12.00
N ALA A 287 -5.01 -17.26 -11.60
CA ALA A 287 -4.28 -18.46 -11.99
C ALA A 287 -4.49 -19.67 -11.06
N THR A 288 -4.93 -19.47 -9.82
CA THR A 288 -4.91 -20.52 -8.77
C THR A 288 -6.28 -20.93 -8.24
N GLY A 289 -7.32 -20.76 -9.05
CA GLY A 289 -8.63 -21.39 -8.81
C GLY A 289 -9.74 -20.43 -8.38
N ALA A 290 -9.53 -19.11 -8.35
CA ALA A 290 -10.61 -18.17 -8.05
C ALA A 290 -11.77 -18.29 -9.05
N PHE A 291 -11.46 -18.63 -10.30
CA PHE A 291 -12.42 -18.82 -11.40
C PHE A 291 -12.78 -20.29 -11.61
N ALA A 292 -12.67 -21.15 -10.59
CA ALA A 292 -13.06 -22.55 -10.69
C ALA A 292 -14.52 -22.68 -11.15
N GLY A 293 -14.72 -23.38 -12.28
CA GLY A 293 -16.05 -23.54 -12.89
C GLY A 293 -16.48 -22.42 -13.84
N VAL A 294 -15.62 -21.43 -14.09
CA VAL A 294 -15.74 -20.45 -15.18
C VAL A 294 -14.89 -20.95 -16.36
N ASN A 295 -15.41 -20.86 -17.58
CA ASN A 295 -14.62 -21.12 -18.78
C ASN A 295 -13.74 -19.90 -19.08
N LEU A 296 -12.59 -19.81 -18.40
CA LEU A 296 -11.68 -18.67 -18.45
C LEU A 296 -10.62 -18.82 -19.55
N THR A 297 -10.47 -17.80 -20.38
CA THR A 297 -9.30 -17.60 -21.26
C THR A 297 -8.54 -16.35 -20.80
N VAL A 298 -7.22 -16.43 -20.70
CA VAL A 298 -6.35 -15.28 -20.37
C VAL A 298 -5.35 -15.05 -21.50
N ASN A 299 -5.39 -13.86 -22.10
CA ASN A 299 -4.56 -13.49 -23.24
C ASN A 299 -3.65 -12.31 -22.88
N PHE A 300 -2.37 -12.40 -23.27
CA PHE A 300 -1.38 -11.34 -23.15
C PHE A 300 -0.84 -10.98 -24.54
N ALA A 301 -0.46 -9.71 -24.75
CA ALA A 301 -0.04 -9.23 -26.07
C ALA A 301 1.21 -9.97 -26.58
N GLY A 302 1.10 -10.65 -27.72
CA GLY A 302 2.25 -11.32 -28.34
C GLY A 302 2.79 -12.54 -27.58
N VAL A 303 2.09 -13.00 -26.53
CA VAL A 303 2.52 -14.14 -25.71
C VAL A 303 1.60 -15.34 -25.98
N THR A 304 2.19 -16.46 -26.41
CA THR A 304 1.45 -17.69 -26.67
C THR A 304 0.95 -18.32 -25.36
N SER A 305 -0.35 -18.61 -25.27
CA SER A 305 -0.95 -19.30 -24.11
C SER A 305 -0.25 -20.62 -23.80
N GLY A 306 0.00 -20.89 -22.52
CA GLY A 306 0.72 -22.08 -22.04
C GLY A 306 2.25 -22.06 -22.24
N SER A 307 2.81 -21.00 -22.83
CA SER A 307 4.28 -20.83 -22.90
C SER A 307 4.87 -20.41 -21.55
N SER A 308 6.18 -20.56 -21.36
CA SER A 308 6.86 -20.10 -20.14
C SER A 308 6.65 -18.61 -19.87
N ALA A 309 6.61 -17.78 -20.92
CA ALA A 309 6.33 -16.34 -20.80
C ALA A 309 4.89 -16.07 -20.35
N TRP A 310 3.92 -16.89 -20.79
CA TRP A 310 2.54 -16.81 -20.33
C TRP A 310 2.40 -17.18 -18.85
N HIS A 311 3.09 -18.25 -18.42
CA HIS A 311 3.13 -18.64 -17.01
C HIS A 311 3.80 -17.55 -16.13
N ALA A 312 4.88 -16.93 -16.61
CA ALA A 312 5.53 -15.82 -15.89
C ALA A 312 4.58 -14.61 -15.73
N TRP A 313 3.78 -14.30 -16.75
CA TRP A 313 2.75 -13.27 -16.66
C TRP A 313 1.64 -13.61 -15.66
N LEU A 314 1.21 -14.88 -15.61
CA LEU A 314 0.25 -15.33 -14.60
C LEU A 314 0.80 -15.32 -13.18
N ASP A 315 2.08 -15.65 -12.99
CA ASP A 315 2.75 -15.53 -11.71
C ASP A 315 2.77 -14.08 -11.25
N LYS A 316 3.17 -13.15 -12.15
CA LYS A 316 3.11 -11.70 -11.90
C LYS A 316 1.71 -11.25 -11.47
N LEU A 317 0.69 -11.64 -12.23
CA LEU A 317 -0.70 -11.30 -11.91
C LEU A 317 -1.11 -11.86 -10.54
N SER A 318 -0.76 -13.11 -10.24
CA SER A 318 -1.10 -13.75 -8.97
C SER A 318 -0.42 -13.08 -7.77
N ILE A 319 0.82 -12.61 -7.93
CA ILE A 319 1.52 -11.82 -6.92
C ILE A 319 0.75 -10.51 -6.70
N LEU A 320 0.45 -9.77 -7.76
CA LEU A 320 -0.29 -8.50 -7.66
C LEU A 320 -1.66 -8.69 -7.01
N GLU A 321 -2.42 -9.71 -7.40
CA GLU A 321 -3.74 -10.00 -6.83
C GLU A 321 -3.67 -10.25 -5.32
N ARG A 322 -2.68 -11.01 -4.85
CA ARG A 322 -2.52 -11.32 -3.42
C ARG A 322 -2.09 -10.11 -2.60
N PHE A 323 -1.13 -9.32 -3.10
CA PHE A 323 -0.69 -8.08 -2.45
C PHE A 323 -1.78 -7.00 -2.46
N ASN A 324 -2.64 -6.99 -3.48
CA ASN A 324 -3.82 -6.12 -3.51
C ASN A 324 -5.05 -6.74 -2.80
N GLY A 325 -4.95 -7.98 -2.32
CA GLY A 325 -6.03 -8.68 -1.62
C GLY A 325 -7.29 -8.94 -2.46
N GLN A 326 -7.21 -8.89 -3.80
CA GLN A 326 -8.36 -9.07 -4.69
C GLN A 326 -7.94 -9.63 -6.05
N THR A 327 -8.83 -10.42 -6.66
CA THR A 327 -8.62 -10.86 -8.04
C THR A 327 -8.68 -9.67 -8.99
N PHE A 328 -8.08 -9.83 -10.17
CA PHE A 328 -8.01 -8.80 -11.20
C PHE A 328 -9.39 -8.36 -11.69
N LEU A 329 -10.33 -9.31 -11.73
CA LEU A 329 -11.75 -9.06 -11.95
C LEU A 329 -12.58 -9.77 -10.87
N PRO A 330 -13.79 -9.28 -10.57
CA PRO A 330 -14.76 -10.05 -9.78
C PRO A 330 -15.03 -11.42 -10.41
N VAL A 331 -15.16 -12.44 -9.57
CA VAL A 331 -15.44 -13.80 -10.02
C VAL A 331 -16.93 -13.90 -10.41
N PRO A 332 -17.27 -14.23 -11.67
CA PRO A 332 -18.66 -14.36 -12.09
C PRO A 332 -19.26 -15.70 -11.64
N ALA A 333 -20.57 -15.87 -11.82
CA ALA A 333 -21.25 -17.13 -11.54
C ALA A 333 -20.69 -18.30 -12.38
N THR A 334 -20.71 -19.50 -11.79
CA THR A 334 -20.27 -20.76 -12.43
C THR A 334 -20.97 -21.00 -13.77
N GLY A 335 -20.23 -21.53 -14.75
CA GLY A 335 -20.72 -21.80 -16.10
C GLY A 335 -20.63 -20.62 -17.06
N THR A 336 -20.21 -19.44 -16.57
CA THR A 336 -19.92 -18.27 -17.40
C THR A 336 -18.66 -18.51 -18.24
N THR A 337 -18.64 -17.99 -19.47
CA THR A 337 -17.43 -17.89 -20.28
C THR A 337 -16.85 -16.49 -20.16
N LEU A 338 -15.57 -16.40 -19.81
CA LEU A 338 -14.88 -15.13 -19.59
C LEU A 338 -13.55 -15.12 -20.34
N SER A 339 -13.26 -14.02 -21.04
CA SER A 339 -11.96 -13.73 -21.62
C SER A 339 -11.37 -12.52 -20.89
N ILE A 340 -10.14 -12.66 -20.38
CA ILE A 340 -9.37 -11.55 -19.83
C ILE A 340 -8.25 -11.23 -20.79
N ASP A 341 -8.35 -10.04 -21.38
CA ASP A 341 -7.45 -9.58 -22.41
C ASP A 341 -6.55 -8.47 -21.85
N PHE A 342 -5.25 -8.74 -21.82
CA PHE A 342 -4.19 -7.81 -21.43
C PHE A 342 -3.48 -7.33 -22.70
N PHE A 343 -3.89 -6.15 -23.19
CA PHE A 343 -3.29 -5.49 -24.35
C PHE A 343 -3.03 -4.01 -24.04
N ASN A 344 -1.98 -3.44 -24.65
CA ASN A 344 -1.65 -2.01 -24.61
C ASN A 344 -1.52 -1.46 -23.16
N THR A 345 -2.29 -0.43 -22.84
CA THR A 345 -2.25 0.32 -21.57
C THR A 345 -2.40 -0.57 -20.33
N ARG A 346 -3.23 -1.61 -20.39
CA ARG A 346 -3.48 -2.48 -19.22
C ARG A 346 -2.24 -3.28 -18.83
N GLU A 347 -1.55 -3.83 -19.82
CA GLU A 347 -0.31 -4.58 -19.60
C GLU A 347 0.77 -3.66 -19.01
N ASN A 348 0.93 -2.44 -19.57
CA ASN A 348 1.85 -1.43 -19.07
C ASN A 348 1.56 -1.01 -17.62
N LEU A 349 0.28 -0.85 -17.25
CA LEU A 349 -0.10 -0.50 -15.88
C LEU A 349 0.20 -1.63 -14.88
N LEU A 350 0.01 -2.89 -15.28
CA LEU A 350 0.38 -4.03 -14.44
C LEU A 350 1.90 -4.19 -14.31
N ASP A 351 2.65 -3.90 -15.38
CA ASP A 351 4.11 -3.84 -15.31
C ASP A 351 4.58 -2.73 -14.36
N ALA A 352 3.98 -1.54 -14.42
CA ALA A 352 4.27 -0.45 -13.51
C ALA A 352 3.94 -0.81 -12.05
N SER A 353 2.78 -1.44 -11.80
CA SER A 353 2.38 -1.94 -10.48
C SER A 353 3.40 -2.94 -9.93
N TYR A 354 3.80 -3.92 -10.74
CA TYR A 354 4.77 -4.93 -10.34
C TYR A 354 6.16 -4.34 -10.12
N ALA A 355 6.58 -3.40 -10.96
CA ALA A 355 7.85 -2.70 -10.80
C ALA A 355 7.88 -1.87 -9.49
N ALA A 356 6.80 -1.17 -9.16
CA ALA A 356 6.67 -0.41 -7.91
C ALA A 356 6.70 -1.34 -6.68
N LEU A 357 5.99 -2.46 -6.72
CA LEU A 357 6.05 -3.49 -5.68
C LEU A 357 7.48 -4.02 -5.52
N LYS A 358 8.12 -4.35 -6.64
CA LYS A 358 9.50 -4.88 -6.69
C LYS A 358 10.50 -3.88 -6.11
N ALA A 359 10.46 -2.62 -6.53
CA ALA A 359 11.32 -1.55 -6.02
C ALA A 359 11.14 -1.34 -4.51
N SER A 360 9.90 -1.38 -4.03
CA SER A 360 9.57 -1.28 -2.60
C SER A 360 10.22 -2.40 -1.79
N VAL A 361 10.06 -3.66 -2.24
CA VAL A 361 10.65 -4.82 -1.56
C VAL A 361 12.18 -4.77 -1.59
N TYR A 362 12.75 -4.36 -2.71
CA TYR A 362 14.18 -4.18 -2.82
C TYR A 362 14.71 -3.15 -1.80
N GLY A 363 14.17 -1.93 -1.82
CA GLY A 363 14.59 -0.85 -0.92
C GLY A 363 14.38 -1.19 0.56
N GLY A 364 13.24 -1.82 0.89
CA GLY A 364 12.92 -2.22 2.27
C GLY A 364 13.88 -3.26 2.85
N LEU A 365 14.43 -4.15 2.03
CA LEU A 365 15.35 -5.19 2.47
C LEU A 365 16.83 -4.80 2.35
N LEU A 366 17.15 -3.78 1.56
CA LEU A 366 18.52 -3.44 1.21
C LEU A 366 19.39 -3.07 2.42
N LEU A 367 18.90 -2.18 3.29
CA LEU A 367 19.61 -1.72 4.49
C LEU A 367 19.74 -2.82 5.57
N GLN A 368 18.92 -3.87 5.48
CA GLN A 368 18.95 -5.03 6.38
C GLN A 368 19.86 -6.15 5.88
N THR A 369 20.37 -6.04 4.65
CA THR A 369 21.13 -7.08 3.94
C THR A 369 22.47 -6.55 3.44
N ARG A 370 22.65 -6.35 2.14
CA ARG A 370 23.93 -5.97 1.52
C ARG A 370 24.54 -4.70 2.13
N LEU A 371 23.73 -3.70 2.47
CA LEU A 371 24.23 -2.44 3.01
C LEU A 371 24.39 -2.43 4.54
N LYS A 372 23.88 -3.46 5.23
CA LYS A 372 23.95 -3.59 6.69
C LYS A 372 25.37 -3.48 7.26
N PRO A 373 26.42 -4.07 6.65
CA PRO A 373 27.78 -3.95 7.18
C PRO A 373 28.31 -2.51 7.21
N TYR A 374 27.93 -1.66 6.26
CA TYR A 374 28.34 -0.25 6.26
C TYR A 374 27.65 0.51 7.40
N LEU A 375 26.35 0.32 7.57
CA LEU A 375 25.59 0.94 8.66
C LEU A 375 26.04 0.47 10.05
N GLY A 376 26.48 -0.78 10.16
CA GLY A 376 27.00 -1.35 11.40
C GLY A 376 28.37 -0.82 11.83
N ASP A 377 29.08 -0.11 10.93
CA ASP A 377 30.36 0.54 11.23
C ASP A 377 30.18 1.99 11.72
N ILE A 378 28.95 2.51 11.75
CA ILE A 378 28.66 3.84 12.29
C ILE A 378 28.75 3.75 13.82
N ASP A 379 29.65 4.53 14.42
CA ASP A 379 29.86 4.55 15.86
C ASP A 379 29.45 5.90 16.48
N LEU A 380 29.41 5.96 17.81
CA LEU A 380 29.22 7.20 18.56
C LEU A 380 30.50 7.57 19.29
N THR A 381 30.99 8.77 19.01
CA THR A 381 32.13 9.35 19.73
C THR A 381 31.64 10.42 20.70
N VAL A 382 32.39 10.61 21.80
CA VAL A 382 32.09 11.64 22.80
C VAL A 382 33.31 12.54 22.92
N ASP A 383 33.12 13.83 22.64
CA ASP A 383 34.15 14.85 22.74
C ASP A 383 33.69 16.04 23.60
N GLU A 384 34.47 17.12 23.61
CA GLU A 384 34.17 18.35 24.35
C GLU A 384 32.90 19.08 23.86
N ASN A 385 32.40 18.75 22.68
CA ASN A 385 31.21 19.32 22.05
C ASN A 385 29.96 18.41 22.19
N GLY A 386 30.10 17.21 22.77
CA GLY A 386 29.00 16.31 23.07
C GLY A 386 29.14 14.93 22.44
N VAL A 387 28.00 14.31 22.13
CA VAL A 387 27.94 13.03 21.41
C VAL A 387 27.89 13.32 19.91
N GLN A 388 28.84 12.78 19.16
CA GLN A 388 28.93 12.90 17.70
C GLN A 388 28.83 11.52 17.06
N VAL A 389 28.30 11.48 15.83
CA VAL A 389 28.27 10.25 15.04
C VAL A 389 29.59 10.15 14.26
N ASP A 390 30.26 9.00 14.33
CA ASP A 390 31.51 8.73 13.63
C ASP A 390 31.29 7.78 12.45
N PHE A 391 31.52 8.29 11.25
CA PHE A 391 31.41 7.56 9.98
C PHE A 391 32.76 7.01 9.49
N SER A 392 33.86 7.20 10.22
CA SER A 392 35.22 6.91 9.74
C SER A 392 35.40 5.43 9.36
N ALA A 393 34.86 4.50 10.15
CA ALA A 393 34.94 3.07 9.85
C ALA A 393 34.09 2.70 8.62
N MET A 394 32.88 3.26 8.50
CA MET A 394 32.01 3.10 7.34
C MET A 394 32.69 3.60 6.06
N GLU A 395 33.26 4.81 6.07
CA GLU A 395 34.00 5.38 4.94
C GLU A 395 35.24 4.55 4.61
N SER A 396 35.98 4.07 5.61
CA SER A 396 37.12 3.18 5.40
C SER A 396 36.70 1.86 4.73
N ARG A 397 35.52 1.32 5.05
CA ARG A 397 34.98 0.12 4.38
C ARG A 397 34.60 0.44 2.94
N LEU A 398 33.92 1.55 2.67
CA LEU A 398 33.56 1.98 1.32
C LEU A 398 34.81 2.20 0.45
N ASP A 399 35.82 2.87 0.98
CA ASP A 399 37.09 3.09 0.28
C ASP A 399 37.80 1.76 -0.01
N ALA A 400 37.85 0.82 0.95
CA ALA A 400 38.41 -0.51 0.73
C ALA A 400 37.64 -1.30 -0.33
N ALA A 401 36.30 -1.24 -0.30
CA ALA A 401 35.44 -1.85 -1.32
C ALA A 401 35.75 -1.26 -2.70
N TYR A 402 35.87 0.07 -2.81
CA TYR A 402 36.19 0.75 -4.06
C TYR A 402 37.55 0.36 -4.64
N GLN A 403 38.55 0.10 -3.79
CA GLN A 403 39.83 -0.43 -4.27
C GLN A 403 39.72 -1.86 -4.82
N SER A 404 38.83 -2.68 -4.23
CA SER A 404 38.66 -4.08 -4.62
C SER A 404 37.75 -4.28 -5.84
N ASP A 405 36.65 -3.54 -5.91
CA ASP A 405 35.58 -3.67 -6.90
C ASP A 405 34.86 -2.31 -7.06
N LYS A 406 35.40 -1.47 -7.95
CA LYS A 406 34.91 -0.10 -8.16
C LYS A 406 33.42 -0.04 -8.52
N PRO A 407 32.90 -0.82 -9.49
CA PRO A 407 31.48 -0.76 -9.84
C PRO A 407 30.56 -1.10 -8.66
N ASN A 408 30.84 -2.17 -7.92
CA ASN A 408 29.98 -2.54 -6.80
C ASN A 408 30.05 -1.54 -5.64
N ALA A 409 31.23 -1.04 -5.30
CA ALA A 409 31.37 -0.01 -4.26
C ALA A 409 30.66 1.29 -4.63
N PHE A 410 30.72 1.68 -5.92
CA PHE A 410 30.00 2.84 -6.42
C PHE A 410 28.50 2.68 -6.24
N ILE A 411 27.96 1.51 -6.61
CA ILE A 411 26.54 1.17 -6.43
C ILE A 411 26.16 1.17 -4.95
N ASP A 412 26.98 0.57 -4.07
CA ASP A 412 26.72 0.53 -2.62
C ASP A 412 26.64 1.94 -2.03
N ARG A 413 27.59 2.82 -2.36
CA ARG A 413 27.60 4.22 -1.89
C ARG A 413 26.36 4.98 -2.36
N LEU A 414 26.03 4.82 -3.63
CA LEU A 414 24.90 5.47 -4.27
C LEU A 414 23.56 5.03 -3.65
N GLU A 415 23.42 3.75 -3.33
CA GLU A 415 22.21 3.24 -2.69
C GLU A 415 22.15 3.54 -1.20
N LEU A 416 23.29 3.66 -0.51
CA LEU A 416 23.33 4.23 0.85
C LEU A 416 22.83 5.68 0.85
N ILE A 417 23.29 6.49 -0.10
CA ILE A 417 22.80 7.86 -0.28
C ILE A 417 21.29 7.86 -0.54
N LYS A 418 20.82 7.06 -1.51
CA LYS A 418 19.40 6.97 -1.87
C LYS A 418 18.50 6.56 -0.71
N HIS A 419 18.88 5.51 0.02
CA HIS A 419 17.99 4.84 0.98
C HIS A 419 18.26 5.24 2.44
N ALA A 420 19.44 5.73 2.78
CA ALA A 420 19.83 6.12 4.13
C ALA A 420 20.29 7.59 4.23
N GLY A 421 20.67 8.24 3.12
CA GLY A 421 21.22 9.60 3.10
C GLY A 421 20.31 10.62 3.79
N GLN A 422 18.98 10.57 3.56
CA GLN A 422 18.04 11.45 4.27
C GLN A 422 18.14 11.36 5.80
N SER A 423 18.47 10.20 6.34
CA SER A 423 18.61 9.99 7.79
C SER A 423 20.02 10.31 8.28
N LEU A 424 21.04 10.08 7.44
CA LEU A 424 22.45 10.19 7.81
C LEU A 424 23.05 11.58 7.55
N ASP A 425 22.55 12.32 6.56
CA ASP A 425 23.04 13.67 6.22
C ASP A 425 22.90 14.66 7.40
N PRO A 426 21.74 14.74 8.10
CA PRO A 426 21.62 15.57 9.31
C PRO A 426 22.55 15.13 10.46
N MET A 427 23.09 13.92 10.40
CA MET A 427 24.05 13.39 11.36
C MET A 427 25.51 13.70 10.98
N GLY A 428 25.75 14.35 9.84
CA GLY A 428 27.07 14.76 9.37
C GLY A 428 27.71 13.82 8.34
N TRP A 429 26.94 12.89 7.75
CA TRP A 429 27.45 12.05 6.66
C TRP A 429 27.14 12.68 5.29
N HIS A 430 28.17 13.25 4.66
CA HIS A 430 28.09 13.83 3.32
C HIS A 430 28.65 12.83 2.29
N GLY A 431 27.84 11.83 1.95
CA GLY A 431 28.20 10.75 1.03
C GLY A 431 28.59 11.24 -0.37
N GLU A 432 28.12 12.41 -0.76
CA GLU A 432 28.12 13.00 -2.10
C GLU A 432 29.49 13.46 -2.56
N GLN A 433 30.24 14.07 -1.65
CA GLN A 433 31.54 14.68 -1.97
C GLN A 433 32.54 13.63 -2.48
N LYS A 434 32.58 12.48 -1.81
CA LYS A 434 33.44 11.37 -2.23
C LYS A 434 32.89 10.67 -3.47
N LEU A 435 31.56 10.63 -3.65
CA LEU A 435 30.95 10.11 -4.88
C LEU A 435 31.38 10.94 -6.10
N ALA A 436 31.35 12.27 -6.00
CA ALA A 436 31.87 13.18 -7.04
C ALA A 436 33.36 12.94 -7.35
N THR A 437 34.15 12.68 -6.31
CA THR A 437 35.57 12.31 -6.47
C THR A 437 35.72 11.00 -7.25
N TRP A 438 34.92 9.97 -6.91
CA TRP A 438 34.94 8.69 -7.63
C TRP A 438 34.47 8.81 -9.08
N ILE A 439 33.52 9.69 -9.37
CA ILE A 439 33.11 10.02 -10.76
C ILE A 439 34.31 10.58 -11.52
N SER A 440 34.96 11.60 -10.97
CA SER A 440 36.14 12.24 -11.58
C SER A 440 37.28 11.24 -11.82
N ASP A 441 37.56 10.38 -10.84
CA ASP A 441 38.57 9.32 -10.97
C ASP A 441 38.22 8.33 -12.09
N ALA A 442 36.95 7.91 -12.17
CA ALA A 442 36.48 6.99 -13.18
C ALA A 442 36.51 7.59 -14.60
N GLU A 443 36.28 8.90 -14.72
CA GLU A 443 36.43 9.63 -15.99
C GLU A 443 37.90 9.74 -16.39
N ALA A 444 38.77 10.13 -15.44
CA ALA A 444 40.21 10.22 -15.67
C ALA A 444 40.83 8.86 -16.07
N SER A 445 40.30 7.74 -15.54
CA SER A 445 40.72 6.38 -15.93
C SER A 445 40.00 5.82 -17.16
N GLY A 446 39.05 6.55 -17.75
CA GLY A 446 38.28 6.11 -18.92
C GLY A 446 37.31 4.95 -18.63
N THR A 447 37.01 4.67 -17.37
CA THR A 447 36.13 3.56 -16.94
C THR A 447 34.69 4.00 -16.68
N TRP A 448 34.42 5.32 -16.72
CA TRP A 448 33.13 5.87 -16.36
C TRP A 448 31.95 5.30 -17.16
N ALA A 449 32.11 5.07 -18.47
CA ALA A 449 31.06 4.45 -19.28
C ALA A 449 30.67 3.04 -18.79
N THR A 450 31.66 2.25 -18.35
CA THR A 450 31.43 0.90 -17.78
C THR A 450 30.79 0.99 -16.40
N THR A 451 31.25 1.91 -15.55
CA THR A 451 30.67 2.14 -14.21
C THR A 451 29.21 2.57 -14.34
N ARG A 452 28.91 3.54 -15.21
CA ARG A 452 27.55 4.02 -15.50
C ARG A 452 26.64 2.91 -16.03
N ALA A 453 27.14 2.05 -16.92
CA ALA A 453 26.38 0.91 -17.41
C ALA A 453 26.07 -0.13 -16.31
N ALA A 454 26.98 -0.33 -15.35
CA ALA A 454 26.77 -1.26 -14.22
C ALA A 454 25.76 -0.72 -13.19
N ILE A 455 25.71 0.60 -13.00
CA ILE A 455 24.74 1.28 -12.14
C ILE A 455 23.30 1.14 -12.70
N GLY A 456 23.14 0.99 -14.01
CA GLY A 456 21.85 0.72 -14.64
C GLY A 456 20.98 1.97 -14.87
N ALA A 457 19.85 1.78 -15.58
CA ALA A 457 19.01 2.86 -16.12
C ALA A 457 18.26 3.69 -15.08
N GLU A 458 18.22 3.25 -13.81
CA GLU A 458 17.63 4.00 -12.69
C GLU A 458 18.40 5.29 -12.37
N PHE A 459 19.62 5.42 -12.89
CA PHE A 459 20.46 6.60 -12.75
C PHE A 459 20.60 7.26 -14.12
N THR A 460 19.80 8.32 -14.30
CA THR A 460 19.54 8.89 -15.60
C THR A 460 20.56 9.96 -15.98
N THR A 461 20.75 10.13 -17.29
CA THR A 461 21.47 11.27 -17.87
C THR A 461 20.52 12.38 -18.32
N THR A 462 19.21 12.14 -18.22
CA THR A 462 18.15 13.03 -18.64
C THR A 462 16.95 12.78 -17.74
N PRO A 463 16.82 13.53 -16.64
CA PRO A 463 15.67 13.40 -15.76
C PRO A 463 14.36 13.62 -16.53
N ALA A 464 13.29 13.02 -16.02
CA ALA A 464 11.96 13.02 -16.57
C ALA A 464 10.95 13.30 -15.44
N ALA A 465 9.65 13.08 -15.69
CA ALA A 465 8.68 13.14 -14.60
C ALA A 465 8.83 11.90 -13.71
N GLY A 466 9.05 12.11 -12.42
CA GLY A 466 9.22 11.09 -11.38
C GLY A 466 10.42 11.39 -10.48
N ASP A 467 10.64 10.53 -9.49
CA ASP A 467 11.82 10.62 -8.62
C ASP A 467 13.05 10.12 -9.39
N ASP A 468 13.92 11.03 -9.84
CA ASP A 468 15.14 10.68 -10.57
C ASP A 468 16.41 10.80 -9.74
N ILE A 469 17.43 10.01 -10.10
CA ILE A 469 18.79 10.20 -9.62
C ILE A 469 19.70 10.51 -10.81
N TYR A 470 20.22 11.73 -10.85
CA TYR A 470 21.16 12.19 -11.85
C TYR A 470 22.58 12.26 -11.28
N LEU A 471 23.53 11.72 -12.06
CA LEU A 471 24.95 11.80 -11.79
C LEU A 471 25.65 12.52 -12.95
N GLY A 472 26.14 13.73 -12.66
CA GLY A 472 26.90 14.59 -13.55
C GLY A 472 28.30 14.05 -13.84
N THR A 473 29.14 14.94 -14.33
CA THR A 473 30.48 14.67 -14.85
C THR A 473 31.50 15.59 -14.17
N SER A 474 32.76 15.51 -14.57
CA SER A 474 33.77 16.49 -14.15
C SER A 474 33.73 17.80 -14.97
N GLY A 475 32.76 17.97 -15.87
CA GLY A 475 32.56 19.18 -16.66
C GLY A 475 31.19 19.81 -16.42
N ASN A 476 31.02 21.04 -16.91
CA ASN A 476 29.79 21.81 -16.71
C ASN A 476 28.54 21.09 -17.24
N ASP A 477 27.65 20.73 -16.33
CA ASP A 477 26.39 20.07 -16.61
C ASP A 477 25.20 21.05 -16.50
N ASN A 478 24.17 20.83 -17.33
CA ASN A 478 22.93 21.60 -17.29
C ASN A 478 21.75 20.62 -17.22
N VAL A 479 21.10 20.58 -16.07
CA VAL A 479 20.18 19.51 -15.68
C VAL A 479 18.86 20.11 -15.22
N ASN A 480 17.75 19.48 -15.64
CA ASN A 480 16.42 19.77 -15.17
C ASN A 480 15.78 18.46 -14.70
N GLY A 481 15.54 18.35 -13.39
CA GLY A 481 14.88 17.24 -12.69
C GLY A 481 13.39 17.11 -12.98
N ALA A 482 12.78 18.12 -13.61
CA ALA A 482 11.36 18.17 -13.94
C ALA A 482 10.43 18.12 -12.71
N GLY A 483 9.90 16.96 -12.31
CA GLY A 483 9.04 16.90 -11.12
C GLY A 483 9.05 15.52 -10.49
N GLY A 484 8.85 15.44 -9.18
CA GLY A 484 9.22 14.28 -8.34
C GLY A 484 10.29 14.69 -7.33
N ASN A 485 10.62 13.82 -6.38
CA ASN A 485 11.68 14.07 -5.40
C ASN A 485 13.03 13.64 -5.98
N ASN A 486 13.73 14.57 -6.63
CA ASN A 486 14.94 14.28 -7.38
C ASN A 486 16.19 14.32 -6.53
N TYR A 487 17.20 13.61 -6.99
CA TYR A 487 18.55 13.66 -6.47
C TYR A 487 19.50 14.02 -7.62
N LEU A 488 20.09 15.22 -7.59
CA LEU A 488 20.95 15.73 -8.65
C LEU A 488 22.35 16.02 -8.10
N LEU A 489 23.37 15.32 -8.63
CA LEU A 489 24.77 15.59 -8.33
C LEU A 489 25.49 16.12 -9.58
N GLY A 490 26.00 17.35 -9.55
CA GLY A 490 26.80 17.96 -10.61
C GLY A 490 28.22 17.39 -10.70
N ALA A 491 28.80 17.10 -9.54
CA ALA A 491 30.15 16.57 -9.34
C ALA A 491 31.27 17.59 -9.55
N GLY A 492 31.66 17.91 -10.78
CA GLY A 492 32.70 18.92 -11.02
C GLY A 492 32.43 19.77 -12.24
N GLY A 493 32.94 20.99 -12.25
CA GLY A 493 32.59 21.98 -13.28
C GLY A 493 31.69 23.06 -12.70
N ASN A 494 31.28 24.03 -13.53
CA ASN A 494 30.29 25.02 -13.13
C ASN A 494 28.92 24.56 -13.62
N ASP A 495 28.13 23.99 -12.72
CA ASP A 495 26.90 23.28 -13.05
C ASP A 495 25.67 24.17 -12.91
N THR A 496 24.62 23.85 -13.65
CA THR A 496 23.29 24.41 -13.48
C THR A 496 22.32 23.26 -13.22
N LEU A 497 21.88 23.13 -11.97
CA LEU A 497 20.96 22.07 -11.54
C LEU A 497 19.62 22.68 -11.16
N ASN A 498 18.55 22.18 -11.77
CA ASN A 498 17.17 22.56 -11.46
C ASN A 498 16.44 21.31 -10.97
N GLY A 499 15.94 21.35 -9.72
CA GLY A 499 15.18 20.27 -9.09
C GLY A 499 13.79 20.14 -9.71
N GLY A 500 13.00 21.21 -9.62
CA GLY A 500 11.68 21.27 -10.26
C GLY A 500 10.58 21.25 -9.21
N ASP A 501 9.49 20.52 -9.45
CA ASP A 501 8.45 20.33 -8.41
C ASP A 501 8.76 19.07 -7.60
N GLY A 502 8.77 19.14 -6.27
CA GLY A 502 9.05 18.01 -5.39
C GLY A 502 9.98 18.39 -4.24
N ALA A 503 10.32 17.44 -3.37
CA ALA A 503 11.33 17.64 -2.33
C ALA A 503 12.69 17.15 -2.88
N ASP A 504 13.44 18.03 -3.51
CA ASP A 504 14.65 17.70 -4.23
C ASP A 504 15.92 17.79 -3.38
N ARG A 505 16.98 17.08 -3.79
CA ARG A 505 18.33 17.18 -3.24
C ARG A 505 19.32 17.52 -4.35
N LEU A 506 19.92 18.70 -4.29
CA LEU A 506 20.81 19.24 -5.30
C LEU A 506 22.19 19.44 -4.71
N PHE A 507 23.18 18.78 -5.31
CA PHE A 507 24.58 18.85 -4.93
C PHE A 507 25.40 19.35 -6.11
N GLY A 508 25.86 20.61 -6.08
CA GLY A 508 26.70 21.19 -7.12
C GLY A 508 28.04 20.46 -7.24
N GLY A 509 28.70 20.26 -6.09
CA GLY A 509 30.00 19.63 -6.05
C GLY A 509 31.10 20.68 -6.15
N SER A 510 32.02 20.53 -7.10
CA SER A 510 33.19 21.40 -7.22
C SER A 510 33.08 22.37 -8.40
N GLY A 511 32.98 23.66 -8.09
CA GLY A 511 32.99 24.73 -9.08
C GLY A 511 32.18 25.93 -8.62
N ASN A 512 31.70 26.74 -9.56
CA ASN A 512 30.73 27.80 -9.27
C ASN A 512 29.38 27.35 -9.81
N ASP A 513 28.60 26.74 -8.94
CA ASP A 513 27.36 26.08 -9.32
C ASP A 513 26.15 27.01 -9.15
N THR A 514 25.10 26.75 -9.92
CA THR A 514 23.81 27.43 -9.83
C THR A 514 22.72 26.40 -9.59
N LEU A 515 22.14 26.42 -8.39
CA LEU A 515 21.14 25.45 -7.96
C LEU A 515 19.76 26.11 -7.83
N TYR A 516 18.74 25.51 -8.45
CA TYR A 516 17.34 25.93 -8.38
C TYR A 516 16.50 24.80 -7.80
N GLY A 517 16.08 24.88 -6.53
CA GLY A 517 15.14 23.89 -5.96
C GLY A 517 13.77 23.95 -6.63
N ASN A 518 13.25 25.17 -6.80
CA ASN A 518 11.89 25.48 -7.26
C ASN A 518 10.80 25.08 -6.23
N GLY A 519 9.93 24.13 -6.55
CA GLY A 519 8.68 23.91 -5.84
C GLY A 519 8.73 22.75 -4.87
N GLY A 520 9.00 22.99 -3.59
CA GLY A 520 8.83 21.98 -2.54
C GLY A 520 9.82 22.18 -1.39
N ASN A 521 10.14 21.11 -0.67
CA ASN A 521 11.04 21.16 0.48
C ASN A 521 12.42 20.63 0.08
N ASP A 522 13.23 21.51 -0.49
CA ASP A 522 14.51 21.14 -1.12
C ASP A 522 15.72 21.25 -0.17
N LEU A 523 16.75 20.46 -0.47
CA LEU A 523 18.10 20.56 0.09
C LEU A 523 19.08 20.94 -1.02
N LEU A 524 19.79 22.06 -0.87
CA LEU A 524 20.77 22.56 -1.83
C LEU A 524 22.14 22.69 -1.15
N ASP A 525 23.16 22.07 -1.73
CA ASP A 525 24.59 22.17 -1.33
C ASP A 525 25.44 22.39 -2.59
N GLY A 526 26.30 23.41 -2.62
CA GLY A 526 27.04 23.75 -3.85
C GLY A 526 28.12 24.81 -3.67
#